data_AF-A0A3C0WI33-F1
#
_entry.id   AF-A0A3C0WI33-F1
#
_cell.length_a   1.000
_cell.length_b   1.000
_cell.length_c   1.000
_cell.angle_alpha   90.00
_cell.angle_beta   90.00
_cell.angle_gamma   90.00
#
_symmetry.space_group_name_H-M   'P 1'
#
loop_
_entity.id
_entity.type
_entity.pdbx_description
1 polymer ?
#
loop_
_entity_poly.entity_id
_entity_poly.type
_entity_poly.pdbx_seq_one_letter_code
_entity_poly.pdbx_strand_id
1 'polypeptide(L)'
;IKDYRHPEPIQRLGHVDEEALKYFVPADIGDSGHEAILRDFRSHIPTLERKLKKRGVPGVFLDLEPHVKGGGQFGGFSGPDGLGVALRGLCKTLDYVNIDYHLRDFDDIIEARGF
;
A
#
# COMPACT_ATOMS: atom_id res chain seq x y z
N ILE A 1 0.10 -1.08 -2.13
CA ILE A 1 -0.92 0.00 -2.13
C ILE A 1 -0.59 0.99 -3.24
N LYS A 2 -1.57 1.42 -4.02
CA LYS A 2 -1.43 2.46 -5.04
C LYS A 2 -2.77 3.16 -5.16
N ASP A 3 -2.76 4.41 -5.61
CA ASP A 3 -3.97 5.18 -5.81
C ASP A 3 -4.00 5.73 -7.22
N TYR A 4 -5.06 6.45 -7.55
CA TYR A 4 -5.34 6.95 -8.87
C TYR A 4 -5.98 8.33 -8.74
N ARG A 5 -5.54 9.24 -9.60
CA ARG A 5 -6.09 10.59 -9.68
C ARG A 5 -6.35 10.91 -11.14
N HIS A 6 -7.54 10.53 -11.58
CA HIS A 6 -7.98 10.80 -12.95
C HIS A 6 -8.53 12.22 -13.05
N PRO A 7 -8.18 13.02 -14.07
CA PRO A 7 -8.71 14.38 -14.23
C PRO A 7 -10.22 14.39 -14.50
N GLU A 8 -10.77 13.28 -15.00
CA GLU A 8 -12.19 13.10 -15.27
C GLU A 8 -12.79 11.95 -14.45
N PRO A 9 -14.10 11.95 -14.16
CA PRO A 9 -14.76 10.85 -13.44
C PRO A 9 -14.51 9.50 -14.13
N ILE A 10 -14.08 8.51 -13.36
CA ILE A 10 -13.78 7.16 -13.87
C ILE A 10 -15.07 6.54 -14.41
N GLN A 11 -15.14 6.34 -15.73
CA GLN A 11 -16.18 5.53 -16.36
C GLN A 11 -15.71 4.08 -16.44
N ARG A 12 -16.61 3.14 -16.16
CA ARG A 12 -16.32 1.71 -16.28
C ARG A 12 -16.28 1.34 -17.76
N LEU A 13 -15.11 1.39 -18.36
CA LEU A 13 -14.88 0.99 -19.75
C LEU A 13 -14.82 -0.54 -19.87
N GLY A 14 -15.28 -1.07 -21.01
CA GLY A 14 -15.19 -2.50 -21.35
C GLY A 14 -13.80 -2.95 -21.82
N HIS A 15 -12.87 -2.01 -22.00
CA HIS A 15 -11.47 -2.25 -22.38
C HIS A 15 -10.52 -1.47 -21.46
N VAL A 16 -9.26 -1.90 -21.40
CA VAL A 16 -8.20 -1.16 -20.69
C VAL A 16 -7.88 0.10 -21.49
N ASP A 17 -8.01 1.26 -20.84
CA ASP A 17 -7.49 2.52 -21.36
C ASP A 17 -6.00 2.62 -20.99
N GLU A 18 -5.15 2.28 -21.95
CA GLU A 18 -3.69 2.30 -21.76
C GLU A 18 -3.14 3.71 -21.51
N GLU A 19 -3.77 4.75 -22.06
CA GLU A 19 -3.34 6.13 -21.82
C GLU A 19 -3.63 6.59 -20.40
N ALA A 20 -4.70 6.05 -19.80
CA ALA A 20 -5.06 6.35 -18.43
C ALA A 20 -4.05 5.74 -17.43
N LEU A 21 -3.33 4.67 -17.79
CA LEU A 21 -2.34 3.98 -16.93
C LEU A 21 -1.21 4.86 -16.38
N LYS A 22 -1.09 6.13 -16.83
CA LYS A 22 -0.16 7.14 -16.29
C LYS A 22 -0.67 7.89 -15.06
N TYR A 23 -1.96 7.81 -14.74
CA TYR A 23 -2.58 8.58 -13.65
C TYR A 23 -2.52 7.90 -12.28
N PHE A 24 -1.75 6.82 -12.14
CA PHE A 24 -1.48 6.26 -10.83
C PHE A 24 -0.67 7.24 -10.01
N VAL A 25 -1.03 7.36 -8.74
CA VAL A 25 -0.37 8.21 -7.76
C VAL A 25 -0.19 7.44 -6.46
N PRO A 26 0.66 7.94 -5.55
CA PRO A 26 0.78 7.39 -4.21
C PRO A 26 -0.53 7.52 -3.40
N ALA A 27 -0.68 6.70 -2.36
CA ALA A 27 -1.90 6.65 -1.54
C ALA A 27 -2.22 7.95 -0.79
N ASP A 28 -1.24 8.83 -0.59
CA ASP A 28 -1.43 10.15 0.03
C ASP A 28 -1.96 11.22 -0.95
N ILE A 29 -2.10 10.90 -2.25
CA ILE A 29 -2.42 11.89 -3.30
C ILE A 29 -3.72 11.56 -4.05
N GLY A 30 -4.09 10.29 -4.14
CA GLY A 30 -5.20 9.85 -4.99
C GLY A 30 -6.57 9.92 -4.32
N ASP A 31 -7.59 9.53 -5.10
CA ASP A 31 -9.00 9.71 -4.75
C ASP A 31 -9.71 8.39 -4.41
N SER A 32 -8.98 7.29 -4.23
CA SER A 32 -9.56 5.95 -3.97
C SER A 32 -10.02 5.74 -2.52
N GLY A 33 -9.82 6.72 -1.64
CA GLY A 33 -10.30 6.67 -0.26
C GLY A 33 -9.51 5.73 0.66
N HIS A 34 -8.22 5.51 0.38
CA HIS A 34 -7.34 4.68 1.23
C HIS A 34 -7.33 5.15 2.69
N GLU A 35 -7.43 6.47 2.90
CA GLU A 35 -7.54 7.08 4.22
C GLU A 35 -8.72 6.47 5.00
N ALA A 36 -9.94 6.50 4.46
CA ALA A 36 -11.13 6.00 5.14
C ALA A 36 -11.02 4.49 5.45
N ILE A 37 -10.47 3.71 4.50
CA ILE A 37 -10.25 2.27 4.65
C ILE A 37 -9.24 2.01 5.79
N LEU A 38 -8.12 2.73 5.80
CA LEU A 38 -7.08 2.54 6.82
C LEU A 38 -7.57 3.02 8.19
N ARG A 39 -8.32 4.11 8.26
CA ARG A 39 -8.94 4.60 9.49
C ARG A 39 -9.88 3.57 10.10
N ASP A 40 -10.70 2.91 9.29
CA ASP A 40 -11.56 1.81 9.74
C ASP A 40 -10.71 0.61 10.18
N PHE A 41 -9.74 0.21 9.35
CA PHE A 41 -8.83 -0.90 9.62
C PHE A 41 -8.09 -0.75 10.96
N ARG A 42 -7.73 0.47 11.36
CA ARG A 42 -7.11 0.76 12.67
C ARG A 42 -7.87 0.11 13.83
N SER A 43 -9.20 0.15 13.80
CA SER A 43 -10.05 -0.44 14.85
C SER A 43 -9.97 -1.97 14.89
N HIS A 44 -9.62 -2.60 13.76
CA HIS A 44 -9.51 -4.05 13.62
C HIS A 44 -8.13 -4.60 14.02
N ILE A 45 -7.08 -3.78 13.96
CA ILE A 45 -5.68 -4.19 14.20
C ILE A 45 -5.52 -4.99 15.51
N PRO A 46 -5.98 -4.52 16.70
CA PRO A 46 -5.75 -5.26 17.95
C PRO A 46 -6.40 -6.65 17.95
N THR A 47 -7.55 -6.79 17.29
CA THR A 47 -8.24 -8.08 17.19
C THR A 47 -7.57 -9.03 16.20
N LEU A 48 -7.06 -8.50 15.09
CA LEU A 48 -6.27 -9.27 14.12
C LEU A 48 -4.95 -9.73 14.74
N GLU A 49 -4.25 -8.85 15.42
CA GLU A 49 -2.99 -9.15 16.11
C GLU A 49 -3.16 -10.31 17.11
N ARG A 50 -4.19 -10.26 17.96
CA ARG A 50 -4.50 -11.39 18.88
C ARG A 50 -4.76 -12.70 18.14
N LYS A 51 -5.43 -12.66 16.99
CA LYS A 51 -5.72 -13.86 16.18
C LYS A 51 -4.46 -14.42 15.49
N LEU A 52 -3.54 -13.55 15.08
CA LEU A 52 -2.30 -13.90 14.42
C LEU A 52 -1.29 -14.46 15.41
N LYS A 53 -1.13 -13.82 16.57
CA LYS A 53 -0.27 -14.30 17.68
C LYS A 53 -0.67 -15.70 18.16
N LYS A 54 -1.97 -16.00 18.24
CA LYS A 54 -2.48 -17.36 18.56
C LYS A 54 -2.06 -18.43 17.56
N ARG A 55 -1.66 -18.05 16.34
CA ARG A 55 -1.20 -18.95 15.28
C ARG A 55 0.32 -18.91 15.08
N GLY A 56 1.06 -18.28 15.99
CA GLY A 56 2.51 -18.12 15.89
C GLY A 56 2.96 -17.04 14.91
N VAL A 57 2.05 -16.17 14.45
CA VAL A 57 2.40 -15.02 13.60
C VAL A 57 2.64 -13.79 14.49
N PRO A 58 3.79 -13.09 14.40
CA PRO A 58 4.17 -12.04 15.35
C PRO A 58 3.18 -10.88 15.49
N GLY A 59 2.48 -10.53 14.41
CA GLY A 59 1.56 -9.40 14.39
C GLY A 59 0.88 -9.25 13.04
N VAL A 60 0.40 -8.05 12.76
CA VAL A 60 -0.19 -7.68 11.46
C VAL A 60 0.92 -7.18 10.55
N PHE A 61 0.95 -7.70 9.32
CA PHE A 61 1.91 -7.29 8.29
C PHE A 61 1.19 -6.59 7.14
N LEU A 62 1.83 -5.58 6.57
CA LEU A 62 1.36 -4.88 5.38
C LEU A 62 2.54 -4.78 4.40
N ASP A 63 2.47 -5.58 3.33
CA ASP A 63 3.52 -5.62 2.32
C ASP A 63 3.23 -4.68 1.14
N LEU A 64 4.29 -4.04 0.66
CA LEU A 64 4.27 -3.29 -0.60
C LEU A 64 4.95 -4.09 -1.69
N GLU A 65 4.15 -4.53 -2.65
CA GLU A 65 4.66 -5.17 -3.86
C GLU A 65 4.75 -4.16 -5.01
N PRO A 66 5.87 -4.16 -5.76
CA PRO A 66 5.99 -3.33 -6.96
C PRO A 66 5.07 -3.87 -8.06
N HIS A 67 4.52 -2.94 -8.85
CA HIS A 67 3.75 -3.27 -10.05
C HIS A 67 4.40 -2.62 -11.28
N VAL A 68 4.32 -3.30 -12.42
CA VAL A 68 4.92 -2.81 -13.67
C VAL A 68 4.23 -1.52 -14.12
N LYS A 69 5.02 -0.48 -14.38
CA LYS A 69 4.56 0.81 -14.92
C LYS A 69 4.07 0.58 -16.35
N GLY A 70 2.77 0.80 -16.57
CA GLY A 70 2.12 0.49 -17.85
C GLY A 70 1.75 -0.98 -18.06
N GLY A 71 1.89 -1.82 -17.03
CA GLY A 71 1.44 -3.22 -17.08
C GLY A 71 0.06 -3.41 -16.48
N GLY A 72 -0.82 -4.14 -17.19
CA GLY A 72 -2.17 -4.47 -16.73
C GLY A 72 -3.12 -3.27 -16.73
N GLN A 73 -4.32 -3.43 -16.16
CA GLN A 73 -5.41 -2.45 -16.24
C GLN A 73 -5.17 -1.15 -15.44
N PHE A 74 -4.16 -1.11 -14.55
CA PHE A 74 -4.05 -0.02 -13.57
C PHE A 74 -2.62 0.52 -13.36
N GLY A 75 -1.61 0.02 -14.08
CA GLY A 75 -0.21 0.45 -13.94
C GLY A 75 0.34 0.31 -12.51
N GLY A 76 1.45 0.98 -12.20
CA GLY A 76 1.95 1.07 -10.83
C GLY A 76 3.42 1.46 -10.68
N PHE A 77 3.91 1.28 -9.46
CA PHE A 77 5.27 1.65 -9.06
C PHE A 77 6.26 0.55 -9.38
N SER A 78 7.19 0.84 -10.30
CA SER A 78 8.28 -0.06 -10.68
C SER A 78 9.63 0.45 -10.18
N GLY A 79 10.54 -0.50 -9.98
CA GLY A 79 11.91 -0.22 -9.58
C GLY A 79 12.04 0.34 -8.15
N PRO A 80 13.28 0.53 -7.69
CA PRO A 80 13.56 1.01 -6.33
C PRO A 80 13.00 2.41 -6.08
N ASP A 81 13.11 3.32 -7.06
CA ASP A 81 12.63 4.69 -6.91
C ASP A 81 11.10 4.75 -6.77
N GLY A 82 10.39 4.04 -7.65
CA GLY A 82 8.93 3.97 -7.62
C GLY A 82 8.42 3.35 -6.32
N LEU A 83 9.04 2.24 -5.89
CA LEU A 83 8.69 1.60 -4.63
C LEU A 83 8.94 2.53 -3.43
N GLY A 84 10.05 3.27 -3.44
CA GLY A 84 10.34 4.26 -2.39
C GLY A 84 9.31 5.38 -2.31
N VAL A 85 8.79 5.85 -3.46
CA VAL A 85 7.69 6.83 -3.51
C VAL A 85 6.40 6.22 -2.95
N ALA A 86 6.05 5.00 -3.35
CA ALA A 86 4.86 4.30 -2.85
C ALA A 86 4.92 4.08 -1.33
N LEU A 87 6.09 3.68 -0.80
CA LEU A 87 6.34 3.48 0.62
C LEU A 87 6.14 4.77 1.41
N ARG A 88 6.75 5.87 0.97
CA ARG A 88 6.59 7.18 1.63
C ARG A 88 5.13 7.66 1.61
N GLY A 89 4.41 7.42 0.51
CA GLY A 89 2.98 7.77 0.43
C GLY A 89 2.10 6.94 1.36
N LEU A 90 2.37 5.64 1.48
CA LEU A 90 1.72 4.80 2.47
C LEU A 90 1.99 5.30 3.89
N CYS A 91 3.25 5.52 4.25
CA CYS A 91 3.66 5.97 5.59
C CYS A 91 2.92 7.25 6.00
N LYS A 92 2.90 8.28 5.15
CA LYS A 92 2.14 9.52 5.42
C LYS A 92 0.65 9.26 5.67
N THR A 93 0.05 8.32 4.94
CA THR A 93 -1.37 7.98 5.13
C THR A 93 -1.58 7.28 6.47
N LEU A 94 -0.70 6.34 6.84
CA LEU A 94 -0.72 5.66 8.14
C LEU A 94 -0.54 6.65 9.30
N ASP A 95 0.42 7.57 9.18
CA ASP A 95 0.65 8.65 10.14
C ASP A 95 -0.61 9.51 10.30
N TYR A 96 -1.22 9.91 9.19
CA TYR A 96 -2.44 10.71 9.19
C TYR A 96 -3.61 10.03 9.91
N VAL A 97 -3.79 8.71 9.71
CA VAL A 97 -4.84 7.95 10.39
C VAL A 97 -4.44 7.43 11.78
N ASN A 98 -3.22 7.74 12.23
CA ASN A 98 -2.63 7.33 13.51
C ASN A 98 -2.53 5.80 13.67
N ILE A 99 -2.02 5.12 12.64
CA ILE A 99 -1.59 3.72 12.73
C ILE A 99 -0.07 3.70 12.90
N ASP A 100 0.40 3.24 14.06
CA ASP A 100 1.81 2.99 14.27
C ASP A 100 2.30 1.82 13.41
N TYR A 101 3.53 1.90 12.93
CA TYR A 101 4.15 0.86 12.13
C TYR A 101 5.64 0.74 12.43
N HIS A 102 6.17 -0.45 12.14
CA HIS A 102 7.60 -0.72 12.07
C HIS A 102 7.96 -0.98 10.61
N LEU A 103 8.87 -0.20 10.04
CA LEU A 103 9.37 -0.47 8.70
C LEU A 103 10.45 -1.52 8.79
N ARG A 104 10.24 -2.65 8.10
CA ARG A 104 11.20 -3.73 8.08
C ARG A 104 12.55 -3.25 7.57
N ASP A 105 13.57 -3.38 8.39
CA ASP A 105 14.94 -3.00 8.09
C ASP A 105 15.85 -4.22 7.90
N PHE A 106 17.16 -3.99 7.84
CA PHE A 106 18.13 -5.06 7.61
C PHE A 106 18.32 -5.94 8.85
N ASP A 107 18.21 -5.39 10.05
CA ASP A 107 18.37 -6.15 11.29
C ASP A 107 17.20 -7.14 11.46
N ASP A 108 15.99 -6.72 11.10
CA ASP A 108 14.82 -7.62 11.04
C ASP A 108 15.03 -8.79 10.04
N ILE A 109 15.81 -8.57 8.98
CA ILE A 109 16.12 -9.61 7.98
C ILE A 109 17.17 -10.56 8.54
N ILE A 110 18.19 -10.05 9.22
CA ILE A 110 19.21 -10.85 9.92
C ILE A 110 18.52 -11.76 10.94
N GLU A 111 17.70 -11.19 11.82
CA GLU A 111 16.98 -11.94 12.86
C GLU A 111 16.08 -13.02 12.24
N ALA A 112 15.28 -12.67 11.23
CA ALA A 112 14.36 -13.61 10.60
C ALA A 112 15.06 -14.75 9.83
N ARG A 113 16.30 -14.54 9.37
CA ARG A 113 17.08 -15.55 8.62
C ARG A 113 18.12 -16.27 9.46
N GLY A 114 18.37 -15.84 10.70
CA GLY A 114 19.34 -16.44 11.61
C GLY A 114 20.79 -16.24 11.17
N PHE A 115 21.11 -15.10 10.56
CA PHE A 115 22.48 -14.69 10.25
C PHE A 115 23.19 -14.09 11.45
#